data_AF-A0A452Y3E4-F1
#
_entry.id   AF-A0A452Y3E4-F1
#
_cell.length_a   1.000
_cell.length_b   1.000
_cell.length_c   1.000
_cell.angle_alpha   90.00
_cell.angle_beta   90.00
_cell.angle_gamma   90.00
#
_symmetry.space_group_name_H-M   'P 1'
#
loop_
_entity.id
_entity.type
_entity.pdbx_description
1 polymer ?
#
loop_
_entity_poly.entity_id
_entity_poly.type
_entity_poly.pdbx_seq_one_letter_code
_entity_poly.pdbx_strand_id
1 'polypeptide(L)'
;MPSFGVQLEIHFWSGRVDRHFVPIGKILKPLLNECVTPVTCYWSLALLLRDEEELKLVFQKFRPPVKMLVPIWRALCAFTDSECTSRHSTVSKPNRSEA
;
A
#
# COMPACT_ATOMS: atom_id res chain seq x y z
N MET A 1 -17.62 -10.42 1.87
CA MET A 1 -17.35 -8.96 1.92
C MET A 1 -16.68 -8.57 0.61
N PRO A 2 -17.01 -7.42 -0.02
CA PRO A 2 -16.19 -6.91 -1.11
C PRO A 2 -14.76 -6.76 -0.57
N SER A 3 -13.77 -7.17 -1.35
CA SER A 3 -12.38 -7.08 -0.95
C SER A 3 -12.01 -5.61 -0.75
N PHE A 4 -11.67 -5.21 0.48
CA PHE A 4 -11.09 -3.89 0.75
C PHE A 4 -9.64 -3.84 0.25
N GLY A 5 -9.18 -2.67 -0.20
CA GLY A 5 -7.86 -2.53 -0.80
C GLY A 5 -7.61 -1.18 -1.46
N VAL A 6 -6.55 -1.13 -2.25
CA VAL A 6 -6.11 0.08 -2.96
C VAL A 6 -6.34 -0.11 -4.44
N GLN A 7 -7.06 0.82 -5.07
CA GLN A 7 -7.22 0.88 -6.52
C GLN A 7 -6.21 1.86 -7.11
N LEU A 8 -5.28 1.36 -7.90
CA LEU A 8 -4.34 2.17 -8.68
C LEU A 8 -4.93 2.40 -10.06
N GLU A 9 -5.08 3.65 -10.47
CA GLU A 9 -5.58 4.02 -11.78
C GLU A 9 -4.63 4.97 -12.51
N ILE A 10 -4.46 4.72 -13.81
CA ILE A 10 -3.75 5.63 -14.72
C ILE A 10 -4.73 6.07 -15.80
N HIS A 11 -4.98 7.38 -15.85
CA HIS A 11 -5.83 8.01 -16.85
C HIS A 11 -4.96 8.58 -17.96
N PHE A 12 -5.15 8.10 -19.19
CA PHE A 12 -4.42 8.56 -20.36
C PHE A 12 -5.23 9.64 -21.09
N TRP A 13 -4.55 10.59 -21.75
CA TRP A 13 -5.22 11.59 -22.58
C TRP A 13 -6.08 11.00 -23.71
N SER A 14 -5.80 9.77 -24.14
CA SER A 14 -6.63 9.05 -25.10
C SER A 14 -7.99 8.59 -24.54
N GLY A 15 -8.28 8.83 -23.26
CA GLY A 15 -9.47 8.33 -22.57
C GLY A 15 -9.34 6.89 -22.06
N ARG A 16 -8.24 6.20 -22.39
CA ARG A 16 -7.94 4.88 -21.80
C ARG A 16 -7.71 5.03 -20.30
N VAL A 17 -8.22 4.07 -19.52
CA VAL A 17 -7.93 3.95 -18.09
C VAL A 17 -7.35 2.57 -17.82
N ASP A 18 -6.16 2.53 -17.25
CA ASP A 18 -5.56 1.30 -16.74
C ASP A 18 -5.83 1.20 -15.23
N ARG A 19 -6.29 0.03 -14.77
CA ARG A 19 -6.74 -0.19 -13.40
C ARG A 19 -6.09 -1.42 -12.82
N HIS A 20 -5.55 -1.29 -11.62
CA HIS A 20 -4.97 -2.38 -10.88
C HIS A 20 -5.39 -2.32 -9.42
N PHE A 21 -6.15 -3.33 -8.98
CA PHE A 21 -6.61 -3.42 -7.61
C PHE A 21 -5.67 -4.29 -6.77
N VAL A 22 -5.26 -3.77 -5.62
CA VAL A 22 -4.41 -4.47 -4.65
C VAL A 22 -5.22 -4.73 -3.38
N PRO A 23 -5.56 -5.99 -3.06
CA PRO A 23 -6.25 -6.33 -1.82
C PRO A 23 -5.44 -5.93 -0.59
N ILE A 24 -6.12 -5.44 0.47
CA ILE A 24 -5.44 -4.98 1.68
C ILE A 24 -4.59 -6.06 2.33
N GLY A 25 -5.06 -7.32 2.33
CA GLY A 25 -4.29 -8.44 2.88
C GLY A 25 -3.01 -8.78 2.14
N LYS A 26 -2.84 -8.27 0.91
CA LYS A 26 -1.61 -8.39 0.14
C LYS A 26 -0.62 -7.27 0.46
N ILE A 27 -1.06 -6.14 1.00
CA ILE A 27 -0.17 -5.02 1.32
C ILE A 27 0.50 -5.30 2.66
N LEU A 28 1.83 -5.48 2.64
CA LEU A 28 2.63 -5.64 3.86
C LEU A 28 2.96 -4.29 4.46
N LYS A 29 3.40 -3.33 3.63
CA LYS A 29 3.78 -2.00 4.10
C LYS A 29 3.76 -0.96 2.97
N PRO A 30 3.17 0.23 3.18
CA PRO A 30 3.38 1.39 2.33
C PRO A 30 4.74 2.05 2.63
N LEU A 31 5.47 2.44 1.60
CA LEU A 31 6.83 2.97 1.70
C LEU A 31 6.98 4.29 0.94
N LEU A 32 7.62 5.28 1.56
CA LEU A 32 8.25 6.38 0.86
C LEU A 32 9.68 5.95 0.53
N ASN A 33 9.93 5.63 -0.74
CA ASN A 33 11.22 5.16 -1.22
C ASN A 33 12.04 6.34 -1.76
N GLU A 34 13.20 6.59 -1.15
CA GLU A 34 14.20 7.54 -1.65
C GLU A 34 15.00 6.88 -2.76
N CYS A 35 14.89 7.43 -3.97
CA CYS A 35 15.61 6.97 -5.14
C CYS A 35 16.78 7.92 -5.41
N VAL A 36 17.98 7.46 -5.09
CA VAL A 36 19.22 8.20 -5.34
C VAL A 36 19.84 7.72 -6.64
N THR A 37 20.21 8.67 -7.49
CA THR A 37 21.01 8.46 -8.70
C THR A 37 22.20 9.42 -8.63
N PRO A 38 23.24 9.24 -9.47
CA PRO A 38 24.41 10.12 -9.45
C PRO A 38 24.11 11.62 -9.61
N VAL A 39 22.98 11.96 -10.24
CA VAL A 39 22.62 13.35 -10.59
C VAL A 39 21.31 13.85 -9.97
N THR A 40 20.51 12.97 -9.37
CA THR A 40 19.22 13.36 -8.77
C THR A 40 18.85 12.46 -7.61
N CYS A 41 18.20 13.04 -6.60
CA CYS A 41 17.44 12.33 -5.59
C CYS A 41 15.95 12.64 -5.80
N TYR A 42 15.10 11.61 -5.81
CA TYR A 42 13.66 11.80 -5.84
C TYR A 42 12.97 10.78 -4.94
N TRP A 43 11.74 11.08 -4.55
CA TRP A 43 10.93 10.19 -3.72
C TRP A 43 9.84 9.53 -4.56
N SER A 44 9.57 8.27 -4.28
CA SER A 44 8.43 7.53 -4.85
C SER A 44 7.60 6.90 -3.74
N LEU A 45 6.30 6.80 -3.95
CA LEU A 45 5.41 6.04 -3.07
C LEU A 45 5.25 4.64 -3.65
N ALA A 46 5.54 3.62 -2.84
CA ALA A 46 5.48 2.23 -3.24
C ALA A 46 4.76 1.36 -2.19
N LEU A 47 4.24 0.23 -2.62
CA LEU A 47 3.66 -0.80 -1.77
C LEU A 47 4.59 -2.01 -1.77
N LEU A 48 5.00 -2.44 -0.58
CA LEU A 48 5.57 -3.76 -0.38
C LEU A 48 4.40 -4.75 -0.33
N LEU A 49 4.37 -5.67 -1.30
CA LEU A 49 3.30 -6.64 -1.45
C LEU A 49 3.78 -8.03 -1.03
N ARG A 50 2.86 -8.82 -0.47
CA ARG A 50 3.09 -10.24 -0.16
C ARG A 50 3.20 -11.01 -1.48
N ASP A 51 4.15 -11.94 -1.52
CA ASP A 51 4.39 -12.84 -2.65
C ASP A 51 4.77 -12.11 -3.96
N GLU A 52 5.30 -10.89 -3.86
CA GLU A 52 5.85 -10.12 -4.98
C GLU A 52 7.29 -9.74 -4.66
N GLU A 53 8.21 -9.94 -5.60
CA GLU A 53 9.63 -9.64 -5.42
C GLU A 53 9.93 -8.14 -5.53
N GLU A 54 9.17 -7.44 -6.38
CA GLU A 54 9.36 -6.01 -6.64
C GLU A 54 8.38 -5.13 -5.85
N LEU A 55 8.84 -3.93 -5.52
CA LEU A 55 7.99 -2.89 -4.97
C LEU A 55 6.99 -2.39 -6.02
N LYS A 56 5.69 -2.40 -5.68
CA LYS A 56 4.66 -1.85 -6.56
C LYS A 56 4.59 -0.34 -6.41
N LEU A 57 5.07 0.41 -7.42
CA LEU A 57 4.93 1.86 -7.43
C LEU A 57 3.46 2.27 -7.53
N VAL A 58 3.03 3.20 -6.67
CA VAL A 58 1.70 3.81 -6.69
C VAL A 58 1.59 4.78 -7.88
N PHE A 59 2.65 5.53 -8.15
CA PHE A 59 2.76 6.40 -9.31
C PHE A 59 3.89 5.91 -10.22
N GLN A 60 3.54 5.32 -11.38
CA GLN A 60 4.53 4.69 -12.26
C GLN A 60 5.32 5.70 -13.10
N LYS A 61 4.62 6.67 -13.71
CA LYS A 61 5.21 7.62 -14.68
C LYS A 61 5.42 9.02 -14.11
N PHE A 62 4.74 9.32 -13.00
CA PHE A 62 4.76 10.64 -12.39
C PHE A 62 5.48 10.56 -11.05
N ARG A 63 6.24 11.60 -10.73
CA ARG A 63 6.97 11.74 -9.46
C ARG A 63 6.41 12.93 -8.69
N PRO A 64 5.28 12.77 -7.98
CA PRO A 64 4.72 13.86 -7.19
C PRO A 64 5.77 14.37 -6.19
N PRO A 65 5.78 15.69 -5.89
CA PRO A 65 6.58 16.22 -4.80
C PRO A 65 6.30 15.50 -3.48
N VAL A 66 7.30 15.32 -2.63
CA VAL A 66 7.17 14.54 -1.39
C VAL A 66 6.06 15.07 -0.48
N LYS A 67 5.80 16.38 -0.49
CA LYS A 67 4.70 17.03 0.26
C LYS A 67 3.31 16.49 -0.11
N MET A 68 3.13 15.99 -1.33
CA MET A 68 1.90 15.31 -1.77
C MET A 68 1.90 13.82 -1.41
N LEU A 69 3.08 13.17 -1.42
CA LEU A 69 3.20 11.75 -1.10
C LEU A 69 2.98 11.46 0.39
N VAL A 70 3.47 12.34 1.28
CA VAL A 70 3.42 12.12 2.73
C VAL A 70 2.00 11.91 3.27
N PRO A 71 0.99 12.75 2.96
CA PRO A 71 -0.39 12.52 3.42
C PRO A 71 -0.98 11.20 2.92
N ILE A 72 -0.72 10.85 1.66
CA ILE A 72 -1.20 9.59 1.06
C ILE A 72 -0.56 8.39 1.75
N TRP A 73 0.76 8.43 1.94
CA TRP A 73 1.51 7.41 2.66
C TRP A 73 0.98 7.21 4.08
N ARG A 74 0.75 8.30 4.84
CA ARG A 74 0.19 8.22 6.19
C ARG A 74 -1.19 7.59 6.22
N ALA A 75 -2.07 7.95 5.27
CA ALA A 75 -3.40 7.35 5.17
C ALA A 75 -3.31 5.86 4.86
N LEU A 76 -2.41 5.46 3.96
CA LEU A 76 -2.16 4.05 3.66
C LEU A 76 -1.62 3.29 4.87
N CYS A 77 -0.69 3.87 5.64
CA CYS A 77 -0.17 3.25 6.86
C CYS A 77 -1.28 3.02 7.88
N ALA A 78 -2.08 4.05 8.18
CA ALA A 78 -3.21 3.92 9.10
C ALA A 78 -4.19 2.81 8.66
N PHE A 79 -4.43 2.72 7.34
CA PHE A 79 -5.30 1.70 6.76
C PHE A 79 -4.72 0.28 6.83
N THR A 80 -3.40 0.12 6.64
CA THR A 80 -2.75 -1.20 6.75
C THR A 80 -2.58 -1.65 8.20
N ASP A 81 -2.34 -0.73 9.13
CA ASP A 81 -2.12 -1.03 10.53
C ASP A 81 -3.42 -1.49 11.22
N SER A 82 -4.57 -0.91 10.85
CA SER A 82 -5.88 -1.31 11.39
C SER A 82 -6.23 -2.78 11.10
N GLU A 83 -5.82 -3.29 9.94
CA GLU A 83 -6.05 -4.70 9.58
C GLU A 83 -5.17 -5.64 10.40
N CYS A 84 -3.91 -5.26 10.68
CA CYS A 84 -3.00 -6.06 11.52
C CYS A 84 -3.56 -6.24 12.94
N THR A 85 -4.15 -5.20 13.52
CA THR A 85 -4.81 -5.28 14.84
C THR A 85 -6.05 -6.19 14.83
N SER A 86 -6.83 -6.16 13.73
CA SER A 86 -8.01 -7.04 13.59
C SER A 86 -7.64 -8.53 13.54
N ARG A 87 -6.49 -8.88 12.91
CA ARG A 87 -6.02 -10.27 12.82
C ARG A 87 -5.45 -10.80 14.13
N HIS A 88 -4.81 -9.93 14.91
CA HIS A 88 -4.30 -10.31 16.23
C HIS A 88 -5.41 -10.56 17.25
N SER A 89 -6.55 -9.88 17.13
CA SER A 89 -7.68 -10.03 18.06
C SER A 89 -8.50 -11.31 17.80
N THR A 90 -8.38 -11.95 16.64
CA THR A 90 -9.03 -13.24 16.36
C THR A 90 -8.29 -14.46 16.93
N VAL A 91 -7.05 -14.30 17.42
CA VAL A 91 -6.22 -15.41 17.92
C VAL A 91 -6.24 -15.57 19.44
N SER A 92 -6.85 -14.64 20.19
CA SER A 92 -6.81 -14.61 21.66
C SER A 92 -8.15 -14.93 22.34
N LYS A 93 -8.76 -16.08 22.03
CA LYS A 93 -9.69 -16.74 22.97
C LYS A 93 -9.13 -18.11 23.37
N PRO A 94 -8.52 -18.24 24.57
CA PRO A 94 -8.29 -19.55 25.13
C PRO A 94 -9.65 -20.14 25.50
N ASN A 95 -9.97 -21.32 24.95
CA ASN A 95 -11.09 -22.13 25.41
C ASN A 95 -10.88 -22.42 26.90
N ARG A 96 -11.69 -21.80 27.74
CA ARG A 96 -11.79 -22.15 29.16
C ARG A 96 -12.67 -23.40 29.24
N SER A 97 -12.04 -24.57 29.19
CA SER A 97 -12.71 -25.84 29.47
C SER A 97 -12.89 -25.96 30.99
N GLU A 98 -14.14 -26.10 31.41
CA GLU A 98 -14.55 -26.47 32.75
C GLU A 98 -14.05 -27.89 33.10
N ALA A 99 -13.52 -28.05 34.31
CA ALA A 99 -13.49 -29.29 35.08
C ALA A 99 -13.40 -28.93 36.57
#